data_AF-A0A2A6KE59-F1
#
_entry.id   AF-A0A2A6KE59-F1
#
_cell.length_a   1.000
_cell.length_b   1.000
_cell.length_c   1.000
_cell.angle_alpha   90.00
_cell.angle_beta   90.00
_cell.angle_gamma   90.00
#
_symmetry.space_group_name_H-M   'P 1'
#
loop_
_entity.id
_entity.type
_entity.pdbx_description
1 polymer ?
#
loop_
_entity_poly.entity_id
_entity_poly.type
_entity_poly.pdbx_seq_one_letter_code
_entity_poly.pdbx_strand_id
1 'polypeptide(L)'
;MITPETAYIACRFFLDIAALYLWGSSAYLWLLVPASLSGNIWARQYRLRALAIGCILSATVLALPFRSAILNGDWAYASDFNAMLDIISGTTIGTAWIWQAAGAAFVFLTYVAAPMRLRAATMTIAAGFLLAGLAASGHAAMNTGWLRALHRGNDIIHVLAGGAWFGALIAVALILPLLSDRQAGRNATTALIRFSTAGHVAVSVVLISGIANMFLIIGGFPLDWSVDYQLLLSLKILLVLSMIGLAIFNRYVLVPKLSRPHGSVAALRIGTTVEIVLALAIIGLVAWFGTLEPVAM
;
A
#
# COMPACT_ATOMS: atom_id res chain seq x y z
N MET A 1 -21.44 13.03 -15.62
CA MET A 1 -20.98 13.69 -14.38
C MET A 1 -20.33 12.62 -13.50
N ILE A 2 -19.26 12.93 -12.77
CA ILE A 2 -18.61 11.96 -11.86
C ILE A 2 -19.55 11.69 -10.67
N THR A 3 -19.74 10.43 -10.28
CA THR A 3 -20.55 10.06 -9.11
C THR A 3 -19.75 10.19 -7.81
N PRO A 4 -20.38 10.41 -6.64
CA PRO A 4 -19.70 10.46 -5.35
C PRO A 4 -18.86 9.21 -5.08
N GLU A 5 -19.35 8.02 -5.47
CA GLU A 5 -18.67 6.74 -5.33
C GLU A 5 -17.39 6.71 -6.16
N THR A 6 -17.47 7.13 -7.43
CA THR A 6 -16.30 7.17 -8.34
C THR A 6 -15.22 8.12 -7.80
N ALA A 7 -15.63 9.28 -7.27
CA ALA A 7 -14.71 10.23 -6.65
C ALA A 7 -14.08 9.66 -5.37
N TYR A 8 -14.86 8.95 -4.55
CA TYR A 8 -14.36 8.30 -3.34
C TYR A 8 -13.38 7.15 -3.63
N ILE A 9 -13.67 6.32 -4.64
CA ILE A 9 -12.75 5.26 -5.11
C ILE A 9 -11.41 5.87 -5.55
N ALA A 10 -11.44 6.97 -6.31
CA ALA A 10 -10.21 7.67 -6.70
C ALA A 10 -9.44 8.19 -5.46
N CYS A 11 -10.13 8.77 -4.48
CA CYS A 11 -9.51 9.19 -3.22
C CYS A 11 -8.82 8.02 -2.50
N ARG A 12 -9.49 6.87 -2.39
CA ARG A 12 -8.91 5.67 -1.79
C ARG A 12 -7.67 5.21 -2.54
N PHE A 13 -7.75 5.13 -3.87
CA PHE A 13 -6.63 4.73 -4.71
C PHE A 13 -5.37 5.58 -4.47
N PHE A 14 -5.51 6.92 -4.49
CA PHE A 14 -4.38 7.82 -4.27
C PHE A 14 -3.86 7.77 -2.82
N LEU A 15 -4.75 7.64 -1.84
CA LEU A 15 -4.37 7.47 -0.43
C LEU A 15 -3.56 6.18 -0.24
N ASP A 16 -4.08 5.05 -0.74
CA ASP A 16 -3.51 3.72 -0.55
C ASP A 16 -2.13 3.64 -1.22
N ILE A 17 -2.01 4.07 -2.48
CA ILE A 17 -0.70 4.09 -3.17
C ILE A 17 0.31 4.94 -2.41
N ALA A 18 -0.09 6.15 -1.98
CA ALA A 18 0.80 7.06 -1.30
C ALA A 18 1.26 6.50 0.06
N ALA A 19 0.34 5.95 0.85
CA ALA A 19 0.63 5.37 2.15
C ALA A 19 1.51 4.11 2.03
N LEU A 20 1.19 3.19 1.11
CA LEU A 20 1.98 2.00 0.85
C LEU A 20 3.39 2.34 0.33
N TYR A 21 3.50 3.33 -0.56
CA TYR A 21 4.78 3.84 -1.04
C TYR A 21 5.64 4.39 0.10
N LEU A 22 5.08 5.30 0.92
CA LEU A 22 5.82 5.89 2.04
C LEU A 22 6.28 4.82 3.01
N TRP A 23 5.39 3.91 3.42
CA TRP A 23 5.70 2.79 4.31
C TRP A 23 6.84 1.91 3.78
N GLY A 24 6.67 1.34 2.58
CA GLY A 24 7.63 0.37 2.06
C GLY A 24 8.97 1.00 1.69
N SER A 25 8.97 2.18 1.07
CA SER A 25 10.19 2.88 0.69
C SER A 25 11.00 3.29 1.91
N SER A 26 10.35 3.87 2.92
CA SER A 26 11.05 4.31 4.14
C SER A 26 11.53 3.11 4.97
N ALA A 27 10.72 2.05 5.11
CA ALA A 27 11.10 0.85 5.85
C ALA A 27 12.32 0.17 5.22
N TYR A 28 12.31 0.02 3.90
CA TYR A 28 13.42 -0.56 3.15
C TYR A 28 14.70 0.29 3.31
N LEU A 29 14.59 1.61 3.13
CA LEU A 29 15.74 2.51 3.27
C LEU A 29 16.29 2.56 4.68
N TRP A 30 15.43 2.44 5.70
CA TRP A 30 15.85 2.46 7.10
C TRP A 30 16.49 1.14 7.55
N LEU A 31 15.87 0.00 7.21
CA LEU A 31 16.21 -1.30 7.79
C LEU A 31 17.18 -2.12 6.93
N LEU A 32 17.08 -2.00 5.60
CA LEU A 32 17.72 -2.96 4.68
C LEU A 32 18.82 -2.33 3.83
N VAL A 33 18.73 -1.04 3.50
CA VAL A 33 19.74 -0.34 2.67
C VAL A 33 20.91 0.16 3.53
N PRO A 34 22.18 -0.07 3.12
CA PRO A 34 23.35 0.49 3.81
C PRO A 34 23.28 2.02 3.95
N ALA A 35 23.68 2.56 5.11
CA ALA A 35 23.57 3.98 5.43
C ALA A 35 24.25 4.92 4.41
N SER A 36 25.33 4.45 3.78
CA SER A 36 26.06 5.14 2.71
C SER A 36 25.22 5.40 1.45
N LEU A 37 24.21 4.57 1.18
CA LEU A 37 23.28 4.73 0.05
C LEU A 37 21.93 5.29 0.48
N SER A 38 21.45 4.90 1.67
CA SER A 38 20.10 5.21 2.14
C SER A 38 19.78 6.70 2.09
N GLY A 39 20.67 7.57 2.60
CA GLY A 39 20.47 9.02 2.58
C GLY A 39 20.37 9.62 1.18
N ASN A 40 21.18 9.14 0.24
CA ASN A 40 21.17 9.61 -1.15
C ASN A 40 19.89 9.17 -1.89
N ILE A 41 19.49 7.90 -1.72
CA ILE A 41 18.25 7.39 -2.33
C ILE A 41 17.03 8.05 -1.70
N TRP A 42 17.06 8.32 -0.39
CA TRP A 42 16.06 9.15 0.26
C TRP A 42 16.03 10.54 -0.39
N ALA A 43 17.12 11.27 -0.49
CA ALA A 43 17.12 12.62 -1.09
C ALA A 43 16.54 12.63 -2.52
N ARG A 44 16.87 11.65 -3.36
CA ARG A 44 16.37 11.54 -4.75
C ARG A 44 14.84 11.40 -4.86
N GLN A 45 14.19 10.87 -3.84
CA GLN A 45 12.75 10.63 -3.82
C GLN A 45 11.93 11.82 -3.28
N TYR A 46 12.51 12.99 -3.06
CA TYR A 46 11.82 14.09 -2.37
C TYR A 46 10.53 14.54 -3.06
N ARG A 47 10.50 14.60 -4.41
CA ARG A 47 9.29 15.00 -5.16
C ARG A 47 8.17 13.97 -5.01
N LEU A 48 8.50 12.68 -5.15
CA LEU A 48 7.53 11.60 -5.00
C LEU A 48 6.99 11.55 -3.57
N ARG A 49 7.83 11.75 -2.56
CA ARG A 49 7.37 11.86 -1.16
C ARG A 49 6.46 13.06 -0.95
N ALA A 50 6.84 14.24 -1.44
CA ALA A 50 6.01 15.44 -1.30
C ALA A 50 4.65 15.25 -1.99
N LEU A 51 4.63 14.65 -3.18
CA LEU A 51 3.40 14.28 -3.89
C LEU A 51 2.57 13.28 -3.08
N ALA A 52 3.16 12.21 -2.57
CA ALA A 52 2.47 11.20 -1.77
C ALA A 52 1.84 11.82 -0.52
N ILE A 53 2.55 12.70 0.19
CA ILE A 53 2.02 13.41 1.36
C ILE A 53 0.86 14.34 0.95
N GLY A 54 1.00 15.06 -0.17
CA GLY A 54 -0.09 15.85 -0.75
C GLY A 54 -1.33 14.99 -1.03
N CYS A 55 -1.16 13.84 -1.69
CA CYS A 55 -2.23 12.88 -1.95
C CYS A 55 -2.89 12.39 -0.65
N ILE A 56 -2.12 12.04 0.39
CA ILE A 56 -2.65 11.59 1.68
C ILE A 56 -3.48 12.70 2.33
N LEU A 57 -2.98 13.93 2.37
CA LEU A 57 -3.68 15.06 2.98
C LEU A 57 -4.95 15.40 2.20
N SER A 58 -4.85 15.55 0.88
CA SER A 58 -6.00 15.86 0.02
C SER A 58 -7.06 14.76 0.07
N ALA A 59 -6.67 13.49 -0.05
CA ALA A 59 -7.61 12.37 0.02
C ALA A 59 -8.26 12.28 1.40
N THR A 60 -7.55 12.61 2.48
CA THR A 60 -8.13 12.63 3.83
C THR A 60 -9.14 13.74 4.00
N VAL A 61 -8.85 14.96 3.54
CA VAL A 61 -9.81 16.07 3.59
C VAL A 61 -11.04 15.79 2.71
N LEU A 62 -10.85 15.22 1.52
CA LEU A 62 -11.93 14.94 0.57
C LEU A 62 -12.76 13.68 0.92
N ALA A 63 -12.20 12.73 1.68
CA ALA A 63 -12.87 11.48 2.01
C ALA A 63 -14.20 11.69 2.76
N LEU A 64 -14.25 12.64 3.71
CA LEU A 64 -15.44 12.86 4.52
C LEU A 64 -16.59 13.53 3.73
N PRO A 65 -16.36 14.62 2.96
CA PRO A 65 -17.34 15.14 2.00
C PRO A 65 -17.90 14.08 1.05
N PHE A 66 -17.03 13.24 0.47
CA PHE A 66 -17.49 12.20 -0.45
C PHE A 66 -18.30 11.13 0.24
N ARG A 67 -17.93 10.72 1.47
CA ARG A 67 -18.74 9.81 2.28
C ARG A 67 -20.10 10.40 2.65
N SER A 68 -20.16 11.69 2.96
CA SER A 68 -21.42 12.40 3.23
C SER A 68 -22.35 12.37 2.02
N ALA A 69 -21.83 12.67 0.83
CA ALA A 69 -22.60 12.60 -0.41
C ALA A 69 -23.08 11.18 -0.75
N ILE A 70 -22.25 10.16 -0.55
CA ILE A 70 -22.63 8.75 -0.79
C ILE A 70 -23.76 8.32 0.16
N LEU A 71 -23.63 8.60 1.46
CA LEU A 71 -24.61 8.16 2.46
C LEU A 71 -25.98 8.82 2.28
N ASN A 72 -26.01 10.05 1.75
CA ASN A 72 -27.24 10.80 1.51
C ASN A 72 -27.72 10.73 0.05
N GLY A 73 -26.96 10.10 -0.85
CA GLY A 73 -27.30 9.94 -2.27
C GLY A 73 -27.26 11.23 -3.10
N ASP A 74 -26.67 12.33 -2.59
CA ASP A 74 -26.64 13.63 -3.27
C ASP A 74 -25.35 14.41 -2.95
N TRP A 75 -24.74 14.97 -4.00
CA TRP A 75 -23.57 15.84 -3.93
C TRP A 75 -23.75 17.08 -3.05
N ALA A 76 -24.99 17.57 -2.87
CA ALA A 76 -25.28 18.69 -1.99
C ALA A 76 -24.77 18.48 -0.54
N TYR A 77 -24.78 17.23 -0.07
CA TYR A 77 -24.32 16.85 1.27
C TYR A 77 -22.80 16.80 1.41
N ALA A 78 -22.03 16.93 0.32
CA ALA A 78 -20.57 17.05 0.41
C ALA A 78 -20.12 18.35 1.08
N SER A 79 -20.94 19.40 1.01
CA SER A 79 -20.72 20.69 1.67
C SER A 79 -21.54 20.90 2.93
N ASP A 80 -22.36 19.93 3.33
CA ASP A 80 -23.18 20.02 4.54
C ASP A 80 -22.35 19.67 5.78
N PHE A 81 -21.99 20.71 6.53
CA PHE A 81 -21.19 20.57 7.74
C PHE A 81 -21.89 19.77 8.85
N ASN A 82 -23.22 19.88 8.99
CA ASN A 82 -23.95 19.15 10.02
C ASN A 82 -23.99 17.66 9.68
N ALA A 83 -24.26 17.33 8.41
CA ALA A 83 -24.20 15.93 7.95
C ALA A 83 -22.80 15.31 8.18
N MET A 84 -21.74 16.07 7.92
CA MET A 84 -20.36 15.62 8.19
C MET A 84 -20.09 15.43 9.70
N LEU A 85 -20.60 16.33 10.56
CA LEU A 85 -20.48 16.19 12.02
C LEU A 85 -21.23 14.97 12.56
N ASP A 86 -22.42 14.69 12.03
CA ASP A 86 -23.21 13.51 12.40
C ASP A 86 -22.45 12.23 12.05
N ILE A 87 -21.80 12.19 10.88
CA ILE A 87 -20.94 11.07 10.47
C ILE A 87 -19.78 10.91 11.44
N ILE A 88 -19.04 11.99 11.76
CA ILE A 88 -17.87 11.95 12.65
C ILE A 88 -18.27 11.44 14.05
N SER A 89 -19.36 11.96 14.61
CA SER A 89 -19.75 11.73 16.00
C SER A 89 -20.54 10.44 16.22
N GLY A 90 -21.32 10.01 15.23
CA GLY A 90 -22.30 8.94 15.38
C GLY A 90 -21.94 7.62 14.69
N THR A 91 -20.88 7.56 13.87
CA THR A 91 -20.65 6.40 13.00
C THR A 91 -19.26 5.78 13.11
N THR A 92 -19.18 4.49 12.74
CA THR A 92 -17.91 3.78 12.56
C THR A 92 -17.08 4.36 11.42
N ILE A 93 -17.73 4.92 10.38
CA ILE A 93 -17.09 5.63 9.26
C ILE A 93 -16.38 6.90 9.78
N GLY A 94 -17.04 7.65 10.66
CA GLY A 94 -16.46 8.81 11.33
C GLY A 94 -15.23 8.45 12.16
N THR A 95 -15.33 7.39 12.96
CA THR A 95 -14.20 6.88 13.76
C THR A 95 -13.03 6.46 12.86
N ALA A 96 -13.29 5.78 11.75
CA ALA A 96 -12.29 5.40 10.76
C ALA A 96 -11.57 6.63 10.18
N TRP A 97 -12.34 7.66 9.82
CA TRP A 97 -11.81 8.91 9.29
C TRP A 97 -10.94 9.66 10.31
N ILE A 98 -11.30 9.65 11.60
CA ILE A 98 -10.47 10.24 12.67
C ILE A 98 -9.09 9.57 12.74
N TRP A 99 -9.03 8.24 12.69
CA TRP A 99 -7.75 7.51 12.67
C TRP A 99 -6.94 7.82 11.42
N GLN A 100 -7.60 7.92 10.27
CA GLN A 100 -6.97 8.35 9.02
C GLN A 100 -6.41 9.77 9.14
N ALA A 101 -7.17 10.72 9.69
CA ALA A 101 -6.74 12.09 9.91
C ALA A 101 -5.56 12.20 10.89
N ALA A 102 -5.59 11.43 11.98
CA ALA A 102 -4.48 11.34 12.92
C ALA A 102 -3.21 10.78 12.24
N GLY A 103 -3.34 9.72 11.44
CA GLY A 103 -2.23 9.15 10.68
C GLY A 103 -1.67 10.09 9.61
N ALA A 104 -2.54 10.78 8.88
CA ALA A 104 -2.16 11.80 7.90
C ALA A 104 -1.41 12.97 8.55
N ALA A 105 -1.90 13.45 9.70
CA ALA A 105 -1.22 14.48 10.49
C ALA A 105 0.15 13.99 10.97
N PHE A 106 0.26 12.75 11.44
CA PHE A 106 1.54 12.20 11.90
C PHE A 106 2.56 12.06 10.76
N VAL A 107 2.12 11.63 9.57
CA VAL A 107 2.95 11.60 8.35
C VAL A 107 3.44 13.01 8.00
N PHE A 108 2.54 14.00 8.01
CA PHE A 108 2.89 15.38 7.69
C PHE A 108 3.86 16.00 8.71
N LEU A 109 3.59 15.85 10.01
CA LEU A 109 4.47 16.32 11.08
C LEU A 109 5.86 15.70 10.98
N THR A 110 5.92 14.40 10.66
CA THR A 110 7.18 13.71 10.42
C THR A 110 7.95 14.31 9.25
N TYR A 111 7.26 14.65 8.17
CA TYR A 111 7.89 15.24 6.99
C TYR A 111 8.51 16.62 7.27
N VAL A 112 7.81 17.47 8.02
CA VAL A 112 8.26 18.85 8.28
C VAL A 112 9.23 18.96 9.45
N ALA A 113 9.06 18.16 10.51
CA ALA A 113 9.76 18.36 11.78
C ALA A 113 10.83 17.29 12.10
N ALA A 114 10.82 16.11 11.45
CA ALA A 114 11.75 15.05 11.84
C ALA A 114 13.21 15.40 11.47
N PRO A 115 14.18 15.17 12.39
CA PRO A 115 15.61 15.33 12.10
C PRO A 115 16.05 14.46 10.93
N MET A 116 16.95 14.97 10.08
CA MET A 116 17.36 14.29 8.84
C MET A 116 17.78 12.82 9.05
N ARG A 117 18.48 12.53 10.15
CA ARG A 117 18.97 11.18 10.51
C ARG A 117 17.84 10.20 10.86
N LEU A 118 16.70 10.69 11.34
CA LEU A 118 15.58 9.86 11.80
C LEU A 118 14.42 9.80 10.79
N ARG A 119 14.44 10.64 9.74
CA ARG A 119 13.33 10.79 8.78
C ARG A 119 12.81 9.48 8.18
N ALA A 120 13.69 8.56 7.79
CA ALA A 120 13.25 7.29 7.23
C ALA A 120 12.57 6.40 8.30
N ALA A 121 13.11 6.36 9.51
CA ALA A 121 12.54 5.59 10.63
C ALA A 121 11.18 6.16 11.08
N THR A 122 11.12 7.46 11.32
CA THR A 122 9.88 8.12 11.75
C THR A 122 8.81 8.07 10.66
N MET A 123 9.18 8.21 9.38
CA MET A 123 8.22 8.07 8.28
C MET A 123 7.67 6.64 8.19
N THR A 124 8.52 5.65 8.44
CA THR A 124 8.10 4.25 8.51
C THR A 124 7.03 4.06 9.59
N ILE A 125 7.29 4.56 10.79
CA ILE A 125 6.35 4.44 11.91
C ILE A 125 5.04 5.18 11.60
N ALA A 126 5.11 6.41 11.07
CA ALA A 126 3.94 7.22 10.77
C ALA A 126 3.07 6.63 9.62
N ALA A 127 3.69 6.21 8.52
CA ALA A 127 2.99 5.59 7.41
C ALA A 127 2.42 4.21 7.81
N GLY A 128 3.15 3.44 8.62
CA GLY A 128 2.67 2.17 9.17
C GLY A 128 1.46 2.36 10.09
N PHE A 129 1.47 3.40 10.93
CA PHE A 129 0.32 3.77 11.77
C PHE A 129 -0.90 4.15 10.92
N LEU A 130 -0.72 4.96 9.87
CA LEU A 130 -1.80 5.30 8.93
C LEU A 130 -2.38 4.05 8.27
N LEU A 131 -1.54 3.17 7.72
CA LEU A 131 -1.98 1.91 7.10
C LEU A 131 -2.69 0.99 8.08
N ALA A 132 -2.19 0.89 9.32
CA ALA A 132 -2.85 0.09 10.35
C ALA A 132 -4.23 0.64 10.71
N GLY A 133 -4.39 1.97 10.79
CA GLY A 133 -5.69 2.62 11.01
C GLY A 133 -6.68 2.37 9.87
N LEU A 134 -6.22 2.45 8.62
CA LEU A 134 -7.03 2.15 7.43
C LEU A 134 -7.47 0.67 7.40
N ALA A 135 -6.56 -0.25 7.70
CA ALA A 135 -6.86 -1.68 7.75
C ALA A 135 -7.83 -2.03 8.90
N ALA A 136 -7.65 -1.44 10.08
CA ALA A 136 -8.49 -1.72 11.25
C ALA A 136 -9.95 -1.26 11.11
N SER A 137 -10.22 -0.34 10.19
CA SER A 137 -11.53 0.25 9.93
C SER A 137 -12.29 -0.35 8.75
N GLY A 138 -11.68 -1.31 8.02
CA GLY A 138 -12.28 -2.00 6.87
C GLY A 138 -13.29 -3.10 7.23
N HIS A 139 -13.36 -4.14 6.38
CA HIS A 139 -14.29 -5.27 6.52
C HIS A 139 -14.21 -5.99 7.87
N ALA A 140 -13.11 -5.85 8.60
CA ALA A 140 -12.99 -6.36 9.96
C ALA A 140 -14.05 -5.79 10.93
N ALA A 141 -14.72 -4.67 10.62
CA ALA A 141 -15.87 -4.20 11.39
C ALA A 141 -17.08 -5.15 11.36
N MET A 142 -17.18 -6.01 10.35
CA MET A 142 -18.31 -6.94 10.13
C MET A 142 -18.35 -8.07 11.16
N ASN A 143 -17.20 -8.56 11.63
CA ASN A 143 -17.14 -9.61 12.66
C ASN A 143 -17.34 -9.00 14.06
N THR A 144 -17.65 -9.84 15.06
CA THR A 144 -17.81 -9.44 16.47
C THR A 144 -16.82 -10.17 17.39
N GLY A 145 -16.61 -9.67 18.62
CA GLY A 145 -15.79 -10.33 19.64
C GLY A 145 -14.32 -10.55 19.24
N TRP A 146 -13.78 -11.72 19.58
CA TRP A 146 -12.39 -12.10 19.30
C TRP A 146 -12.09 -12.21 17.79
N LEU A 147 -13.09 -12.59 16.99
CA LEU A 147 -12.95 -12.76 15.54
C LEU A 147 -12.71 -11.42 14.85
N ARG A 148 -13.32 -10.33 15.35
CA ARG A 148 -13.02 -8.95 14.93
C ARG A 148 -11.56 -8.58 15.16
N ALA A 149 -11.02 -8.92 16.34
CA ALA A 149 -9.62 -8.62 16.66
C ALA A 149 -8.65 -9.41 15.76
N LEU A 150 -8.95 -10.70 15.52
CA LEU A 150 -8.18 -11.54 14.61
C LEU A 150 -8.20 -11.00 13.17
N HIS A 151 -9.39 -10.66 12.66
CA HIS A 151 -9.54 -10.12 11.29
C HIS A 151 -8.79 -8.79 11.14
N ARG A 152 -8.92 -7.85 12.10
CA ARG A 152 -8.15 -6.60 12.09
C ARG A 152 -6.65 -6.84 12.09
N GLY A 153 -6.17 -7.74 12.96
CA GLY A 153 -4.75 -8.09 13.02
C GLY A 153 -4.25 -8.65 11.69
N ASN A 154 -5.02 -9.56 11.09
CA ASN A 154 -4.69 -10.15 9.80
C ASN A 154 -4.68 -9.11 8.66
N ASP A 155 -5.68 -8.21 8.61
CA ASP A 155 -5.74 -7.11 7.65
C ASP A 155 -4.52 -6.18 7.75
N ILE A 156 -4.17 -5.77 8.98
CA ILE A 156 -2.99 -4.92 9.23
C ILE A 156 -1.73 -5.63 8.74
N ILE A 157 -1.54 -6.90 9.10
CA ILE A 157 -0.37 -7.69 8.67
C ILE A 157 -0.32 -7.80 7.14
N HIS A 158 -1.46 -8.07 6.49
CA HIS A 158 -1.57 -8.19 5.04
C HIS A 158 -1.14 -6.89 4.34
N VAL A 159 -1.72 -5.76 4.77
CA VAL A 159 -1.45 -4.44 4.18
C VAL A 159 -0.02 -3.99 4.42
N LEU A 160 0.53 -4.19 5.63
CA LEU A 160 1.91 -3.84 5.92
C LEU A 160 2.90 -4.72 5.13
N ALA A 161 2.64 -6.01 4.98
CA ALA A 161 3.48 -6.90 4.18
C ALA A 161 3.42 -6.56 2.68
N GLY A 162 2.21 -6.34 2.14
CA GLY A 162 2.02 -5.92 0.75
C GLY A 162 2.65 -4.55 0.47
N GLY A 163 2.50 -3.61 1.39
CA GLY A 163 3.12 -2.29 1.31
C GLY A 163 4.64 -2.33 1.42
N ALA A 164 5.20 -3.22 2.24
CA ALA A 164 6.65 -3.42 2.31
C ALA A 164 7.22 -3.92 0.98
N TRP A 165 6.50 -4.82 0.30
CA TRP A 165 6.88 -5.28 -1.04
C TRP A 165 6.74 -4.15 -2.07
N PHE A 166 5.53 -3.61 -2.27
CA PHE A 166 5.25 -2.60 -3.28
C PHE A 166 6.06 -1.31 -3.06
N GLY A 167 6.01 -0.74 -1.85
CA GLY A 167 6.58 0.59 -1.59
C GLY A 167 8.11 0.61 -1.72
N ALA A 168 8.78 -0.52 -1.50
CA ALA A 168 10.22 -0.64 -1.68
C ALA A 168 10.65 -0.66 -3.17
N LEU A 169 9.75 -1.01 -4.11
CA LEU A 169 10.10 -1.17 -5.54
C LEU A 169 10.65 0.12 -6.16
N ILE A 170 10.16 1.29 -5.75
CA ILE A 170 10.68 2.58 -6.23
C ILE A 170 12.14 2.78 -5.80
N ALA A 171 12.47 2.48 -4.54
CA ALA A 171 13.83 2.56 -4.05
C ALA A 171 14.73 1.50 -4.72
N VAL A 172 14.23 0.29 -4.95
CA VAL A 172 14.91 -0.77 -5.71
C VAL A 172 15.23 -0.31 -7.14
N ALA A 173 14.26 0.28 -7.85
CA ALA A 173 14.45 0.81 -9.19
C ALA A 173 15.54 1.89 -9.25
N LEU A 174 15.66 2.71 -8.21
CA LEU A 174 16.72 3.72 -8.08
C LEU A 174 18.09 3.14 -7.72
N ILE A 175 18.14 1.97 -7.07
CA ILE A 175 19.38 1.28 -6.67
C ILE A 175 19.93 0.41 -7.80
N LEU A 176 19.07 -0.19 -8.64
CA LEU A 176 19.49 -1.05 -9.76
C LEU A 176 20.58 -0.44 -10.67
N PRO A 177 20.51 0.84 -11.09
CA PRO A 177 21.58 1.48 -11.86
C PRO A 177 22.95 1.52 -11.18
N LEU A 178 22.97 1.51 -9.84
CA LEU A 178 24.20 1.64 -9.06
C LEU A 178 25.01 0.34 -9.03
N LEU A 179 24.47 -0.78 -9.54
CA LEU A 179 25.20 -2.05 -9.64
C LEU A 179 26.46 -1.93 -10.51
N SER A 180 26.42 -1.09 -11.54
CA SER A 180 27.56 -0.86 -12.45
C SER A 180 28.55 0.19 -11.92
N ASP A 181 28.27 0.82 -10.78
CA ASP A 181 29.12 1.84 -10.17
C ASP A 181 30.24 1.19 -9.33
N ARG A 182 31.49 1.63 -9.54
CA ARG A 182 32.66 1.05 -8.84
C ARG A 182 32.64 1.28 -7.32
N GLN A 183 32.07 2.39 -6.87
CA GLN A 183 32.07 2.79 -5.46
C GLN A 183 30.80 2.33 -4.75
N ALA A 184 29.65 2.46 -5.40
CA ALA A 184 28.34 2.15 -4.85
C ALA A 184 27.90 0.69 -5.10
N GLY A 185 28.46 -0.01 -6.09
CA GLY A 185 27.99 -1.32 -6.56
C GLY A 185 27.95 -2.41 -5.50
N ARG A 186 28.92 -2.45 -4.58
CA ARG A 186 28.93 -3.39 -3.44
C ARG A 186 27.74 -3.15 -2.50
N ASN A 187 27.50 -1.90 -2.11
CA ASN A 187 26.38 -1.54 -1.24
C ASN A 187 25.03 -1.70 -1.94
N ALA A 188 24.97 -1.45 -3.25
CA ALA A 188 23.77 -1.69 -4.07
C ALA A 188 23.44 -3.18 -4.14
N THR A 189 24.45 -4.03 -4.35
CA THR A 189 24.30 -5.50 -4.32
C THR A 189 23.77 -5.96 -2.96
N THR A 190 24.36 -5.50 -1.86
CA THR A 190 23.90 -5.82 -0.50
C THR A 190 22.45 -5.41 -0.28
N ALA A 191 22.06 -4.21 -0.69
CA ALA A 191 20.70 -3.70 -0.57
C ALA A 191 19.70 -4.59 -1.33
N LEU A 192 20.00 -4.93 -2.59
CA LEU A 192 19.12 -5.76 -3.42
C LEU A 192 19.02 -7.22 -2.93
N ILE A 193 20.10 -7.80 -2.40
CA ILE A 193 20.05 -9.12 -1.78
C ILE A 193 19.15 -9.09 -0.53
N ARG A 194 19.30 -8.09 0.33
CA ARG A 194 18.46 -7.92 1.52
C ARG A 194 16.99 -7.69 1.16
N PHE A 195 16.72 -6.87 0.13
CA PHE A 195 15.37 -6.72 -0.42
C PHE A 195 14.80 -8.06 -0.87
N SER A 196 15.56 -8.83 -1.65
CA SER A 196 15.11 -10.13 -2.14
C SER A 196 14.79 -11.07 -0.98
N THR A 197 15.66 -11.19 0.02
CA THR A 197 15.44 -12.04 1.20
C THR A 197 14.22 -11.61 2.00
N ALA A 198 14.06 -10.32 2.30
CA ALA A 198 12.87 -9.80 2.97
C ALA A 198 11.60 -9.97 2.13
N GLY A 199 11.73 -9.87 0.80
CA GLY A 199 10.65 -10.09 -0.15
C GLY A 199 10.01 -11.47 -0.01
N HIS A 200 10.78 -12.54 0.21
CA HIS A 200 10.20 -13.87 0.45
C HIS A 200 9.31 -13.93 1.68
N VAL A 201 9.73 -13.28 2.78
CA VAL A 201 8.93 -13.18 3.99
C VAL A 201 7.66 -12.38 3.71
N ALA A 202 7.79 -11.21 3.08
CA ALA A 202 6.65 -10.36 2.74
C ALA A 202 5.64 -11.07 1.83
N VAL A 203 6.09 -11.74 0.76
CA VAL A 203 5.22 -12.51 -0.15
C VAL A 203 4.52 -13.64 0.58
N SER A 204 5.24 -14.39 1.42
CA SER A 204 4.65 -15.49 2.20
C SER A 204 3.57 -14.98 3.16
N VAL A 205 3.85 -13.88 3.84
CA VAL A 205 2.89 -13.23 4.74
C VAL A 205 1.68 -12.72 3.97
N VAL A 206 1.86 -12.05 2.83
CA VAL A 206 0.77 -11.58 1.95
C VAL A 206 -0.10 -12.73 1.49
N LEU A 207 0.49 -13.86 1.10
CA LEU A 207 -0.25 -15.03 0.63
C LEU A 207 -1.10 -15.65 1.77
N ILE A 208 -0.48 -15.94 2.91
CA ILE A 208 -1.15 -16.57 4.05
C ILE A 208 -2.25 -15.65 4.59
N SER A 209 -1.93 -14.38 4.84
CA SER A 209 -2.90 -13.41 5.33
C SER A 209 -3.99 -13.09 4.30
N GLY A 210 -3.68 -13.12 3.00
CA GLY A 210 -4.65 -12.92 1.93
C GLY A 210 -5.65 -14.06 1.84
N ILE A 211 -5.19 -15.31 1.98
CA ILE A 211 -6.07 -16.48 2.10
C ILE A 211 -6.94 -16.35 3.35
N ALA A 212 -6.35 -16.01 4.50
CA ALA A 212 -7.13 -15.82 5.73
C ALA A 212 -8.21 -14.74 5.56
N ASN A 213 -7.89 -13.59 4.96
CA ASN A 213 -8.87 -12.53 4.66
C ASN A 213 -9.99 -13.01 3.75
N MET A 214 -9.66 -13.76 2.70
CA MET A 214 -10.66 -14.34 1.79
C MET A 214 -11.65 -15.21 2.57
N PHE A 215 -11.18 -16.10 3.45
CA PHE A 215 -12.06 -16.92 4.29
C PHE A 215 -12.82 -16.12 5.36
N LEU A 216 -12.20 -15.09 5.95
CA LEU A 216 -12.85 -14.26 6.98
C LEU A 216 -13.94 -13.34 6.41
N ILE A 217 -13.83 -12.95 5.14
CA ILE A 217 -14.77 -12.03 4.49
C ILE A 217 -15.90 -12.77 3.78
N ILE A 218 -15.58 -13.77 2.93
CA ILE A 218 -16.57 -14.47 2.09
C ILE A 218 -16.77 -15.96 2.46
N GLY A 219 -16.06 -16.47 3.46
CA GLY A 219 -16.25 -17.85 3.95
C GLY A 219 -15.63 -18.95 3.08
N GLY A 220 -14.97 -18.62 1.97
CA GLY A 220 -14.43 -19.62 1.04
C GLY A 220 -13.71 -19.01 -0.16
N PHE A 221 -13.59 -19.76 -1.25
CA PHE A 221 -13.01 -19.27 -2.50
C PHE A 221 -14.02 -18.42 -3.30
N PRO A 222 -13.58 -17.35 -4.00
CA PRO A 222 -14.45 -16.46 -4.76
C PRO A 222 -14.91 -17.09 -6.08
N LEU A 223 -15.83 -18.05 -6.01
CA LEU A 223 -16.29 -18.83 -7.16
C LEU A 223 -17.59 -18.31 -7.76
N ASP A 224 -18.31 -17.42 -7.06
CA ASP A 224 -19.53 -16.82 -7.57
C ASP A 224 -19.24 -15.49 -8.27
N TRP A 225 -18.92 -15.57 -9.56
CA TRP A 225 -18.59 -14.40 -10.38
C TRP A 225 -19.81 -13.58 -10.81
N SER A 226 -21.02 -13.95 -10.38
CA SER A 226 -22.18 -13.06 -10.52
C SER A 226 -22.15 -11.92 -9.50
N VAL A 227 -21.39 -12.07 -8.41
CA VAL A 227 -21.16 -11.03 -7.41
C VAL A 227 -19.90 -10.24 -7.78
N ASP A 228 -20.05 -8.95 -8.08
CA ASP A 228 -18.96 -8.06 -8.50
C ASP A 228 -17.75 -8.10 -7.56
N TYR A 229 -17.99 -8.16 -6.25
CA TYR A 229 -16.92 -8.28 -5.25
C TYR A 229 -16.05 -9.53 -5.47
N GLN A 230 -16.67 -10.69 -5.68
CA GLN A 230 -15.95 -11.95 -5.88
C GLN A 230 -15.24 -12.01 -7.24
N LEU A 231 -15.83 -11.43 -8.29
CA LEU A 231 -15.18 -11.30 -9.60
C LEU A 231 -13.90 -10.45 -9.50
N LEU A 232 -13.99 -9.25 -8.91
CA LEU A 232 -12.85 -8.34 -8.75
C LEU A 232 -11.79 -8.92 -7.80
N LEU A 233 -12.20 -9.66 -6.75
CA LEU A 233 -11.29 -10.38 -5.88
C LEU A 233 -10.54 -11.50 -6.63
N SER A 234 -11.23 -12.24 -7.49
CA SER A 234 -10.61 -13.27 -8.35
C SER A 234 -9.56 -12.67 -9.28
N LEU A 235 -9.88 -11.52 -9.90
CA LEU A 235 -8.93 -10.79 -10.74
C LEU A 235 -7.72 -10.30 -9.93
N LYS A 236 -7.92 -9.78 -8.71
CA LYS A 236 -6.82 -9.42 -7.80
C LYS A 236 -5.92 -10.62 -7.53
N ILE A 237 -6.49 -11.79 -7.23
CA ILE A 237 -5.71 -13.01 -6.96
C ILE A 237 -4.87 -13.39 -8.18
N LEU A 238 -5.45 -13.37 -9.39
CA LEU A 238 -4.72 -13.64 -10.64
C LEU A 238 -3.53 -12.69 -10.85
N LEU A 239 -3.73 -11.39 -10.61
CA LEU A 239 -2.66 -10.39 -10.70
C LEU A 239 -1.57 -10.62 -9.65
N VAL A 240 -1.94 -10.93 -8.41
CA VAL A 240 -0.98 -11.25 -7.34
C VAL A 240 -0.16 -12.48 -7.70
N LEU A 241 -0.79 -13.55 -8.19
CA LEU A 241 -0.08 -14.77 -8.62
C LEU A 241 0.88 -14.49 -9.79
N SER A 242 0.47 -13.64 -10.73
CA SER A 242 1.33 -13.20 -11.85
C SER A 242 2.54 -12.41 -11.34
N MET A 243 2.33 -11.50 -10.38
CA MET A 243 3.38 -10.70 -9.75
C MET A 243 4.34 -11.59 -8.94
N ILE A 244 3.85 -12.61 -8.24
CA ILE A 244 4.68 -13.61 -7.55
C ILE A 244 5.51 -14.41 -8.56
N GLY A 245 4.91 -14.88 -9.67
CA GLY A 245 5.61 -15.58 -10.73
C GLY A 245 6.77 -14.75 -11.31
N LEU A 246 6.52 -13.46 -11.54
CA LEU A 246 7.53 -12.51 -11.99
C LEU A 246 8.64 -12.32 -10.95
N ALA A 247 8.30 -12.17 -9.67
CA ALA A 247 9.29 -12.02 -8.60
C ALA A 247 10.18 -13.28 -8.44
N ILE A 248 9.58 -14.47 -8.55
CA ILE A 248 10.30 -15.75 -8.58
C ILE A 248 11.25 -15.79 -9.79
N PHE A 249 10.77 -15.45 -10.99
CA PHE A 249 11.61 -15.40 -12.18
C PHE A 249 12.77 -14.40 -12.04
N ASN A 250 12.49 -13.19 -11.54
CA ASN A 250 13.49 -12.17 -11.27
C ASN A 250 14.57 -12.72 -10.33
N ARG A 251 14.18 -13.39 -9.24
CA ARG A 251 15.10 -13.92 -8.23
C ARG A 251 15.90 -15.13 -8.69
N TYR A 252 15.26 -16.12 -9.29
CA TYR A 252 15.91 -17.41 -9.56
C TYR A 252 16.50 -17.51 -10.96
N VAL A 253 16.11 -16.62 -11.88
CA VAL A 253 16.61 -16.62 -13.26
C VAL A 253 17.44 -15.38 -13.57
N LEU A 254 16.99 -14.17 -13.22
CA LEU A 254 17.67 -12.93 -13.61
C LEU A 254 18.79 -12.54 -12.65
N VAL A 255 18.56 -12.59 -11.33
CA VAL A 255 19.57 -12.22 -10.33
C VAL A 255 20.86 -13.05 -10.45
N PRO A 256 20.84 -14.40 -10.63
CA PRO A 256 22.07 -15.18 -10.80
C PRO A 256 22.85 -14.82 -12.07
N LYS A 257 22.18 -14.27 -13.09
CA LYS A 257 22.82 -13.81 -14.32
C LYS A 257 23.55 -12.48 -14.15
N LEU A 258 23.30 -11.72 -13.08
CA LEU A 258 24.01 -10.47 -12.79
C LEU A 258 25.51 -10.67 -12.52
N SER A 259 25.91 -11.86 -12.07
CA SER A 259 27.33 -12.20 -11.86
C SER A 259 28.10 -12.39 -13.17
N ARG A 260 27.43 -12.33 -14.33
CA ARG A 260 28.05 -12.49 -15.65
C ARG A 260 28.33 -11.12 -16.31
N PRO A 261 29.37 -10.99 -17.16
CA PRO A 261 29.75 -9.73 -17.81
C PRO A 261 28.67 -9.04 -18.67
N HIS A 262 27.57 -9.73 -18.99
CA HIS A 262 26.40 -9.20 -19.72
C HIS A 262 25.08 -9.41 -18.96
N GLY A 263 25.14 -9.54 -17.64
CA GLY A 263 23.96 -9.66 -16.79
C GLY A 263 23.00 -8.49 -17.00
N SER A 264 21.77 -8.79 -17.40
CA SER A 264 20.83 -7.77 -17.87
C SER A 264 20.18 -7.01 -16.71
N VAL A 265 20.88 -5.98 -16.21
CA VAL A 265 20.29 -4.95 -15.33
C VAL A 265 19.04 -4.34 -15.99
N ALA A 266 19.01 -4.25 -17.32
CA ALA A 266 17.84 -3.82 -18.07
C ALA A 266 16.63 -4.75 -17.87
N ALA A 267 16.80 -6.07 -17.92
CA ALA A 267 15.72 -7.02 -17.69
C ALA A 267 15.17 -6.93 -16.27
N LEU A 268 16.04 -6.74 -15.26
CA LEU A 268 15.58 -6.51 -13.88
C LEU A 268 14.81 -5.20 -13.73
N ARG A 269 15.24 -4.12 -14.40
CA ARG A 269 14.48 -2.86 -14.41
C ARG A 269 13.10 -3.04 -15.03
N ILE A 270 13.01 -3.71 -16.18
CA ILE A 270 11.73 -4.01 -16.83
C ILE A 270 10.86 -4.86 -15.89
N GLY A 271 11.42 -5.91 -15.28
CA GLY A 271 10.73 -6.73 -14.30
C GLY A 271 10.19 -5.91 -13.12
N THR A 272 11.01 -5.05 -12.51
CA THR A 272 10.57 -4.14 -11.44
C THR A 272 9.49 -3.16 -11.90
N THR A 273 9.57 -2.62 -13.11
CA THR A 273 8.53 -1.75 -13.67
C THR A 273 7.21 -2.51 -13.87
N VAL A 274 7.26 -3.74 -14.39
CA VAL A 274 6.06 -4.58 -14.54
C VAL A 274 5.47 -4.93 -13.18
N GLU A 275 6.29 -5.24 -12.17
CA GLU A 275 5.83 -5.45 -10.78
C GLU A 275 5.11 -4.20 -10.23
N ILE A 276 5.63 -2.99 -10.47
CA ILE A 276 4.98 -1.74 -10.06
C ILE A 276 3.63 -1.59 -10.75
N VAL A 277 3.55 -1.84 -12.07
CA VAL A 277 2.28 -1.72 -12.83
C VAL A 277 1.24 -2.72 -12.34
N LEU A 278 1.64 -3.97 -12.11
CA LEU A 278 0.76 -5.00 -11.55
C LEU A 278 0.26 -4.62 -10.15
N ALA A 279 1.14 -4.10 -9.29
CA ALA A 279 0.78 -3.64 -7.96
C ALA A 279 -0.19 -2.44 -8.00
N LEU A 280 0.03 -1.48 -8.89
CA LEU A 280 -0.90 -0.36 -9.09
C LEU A 280 -2.28 -0.86 -9.54
N ALA A 281 -2.34 -1.83 -10.46
CA ALA A 281 -3.61 -2.44 -10.86
C ALA A 281 -4.30 -3.16 -9.69
N ILE A 282 -3.54 -3.92 -8.89
CA ILE A 282 -4.05 -4.57 -7.66
C ILE A 282 -4.62 -3.55 -6.68
N ILE A 283 -3.91 -2.45 -6.42
CA ILE A 283 -4.37 -1.39 -5.50
C ILE A 283 -5.61 -0.70 -6.07
N GLY A 284 -5.67 -0.49 -7.39
CA GLY A 284 -6.87 0.00 -8.09
C GLY A 284 -8.09 -0.88 -7.88
N LEU A 285 -7.92 -2.20 -8.02
CA LEU A 285 -8.99 -3.16 -7.73
C LEU A 285 -9.42 -3.07 -6.25
N VAL A 286 -8.47 -3.06 -5.31
CA VAL A 286 -8.77 -2.97 -3.87
C VAL A 286 -9.51 -1.68 -3.52
N ALA A 287 -9.12 -0.54 -4.11
CA ALA A 287 -9.80 0.73 -3.91
C ALA A 287 -11.25 0.71 -4.41
N TRP A 288 -11.51 -0.05 -5.48
CA TRP A 288 -12.85 -0.24 -6.04
C TRP A 288 -13.67 -1.27 -5.27
N PHE A 289 -13.30 -2.55 -5.27
CA PHE A 289 -14.15 -3.57 -4.65
C PHE A 289 -14.26 -3.39 -3.12
N GLY A 290 -13.32 -2.68 -2.49
CA GLY A 290 -13.40 -2.30 -1.08
C GLY A 290 -14.52 -1.29 -0.75
N THR A 291 -15.28 -0.80 -1.73
CA THR A 291 -16.53 -0.05 -1.55
C THR A 291 -17.78 -0.88 -1.80
N LEU A 292 -17.63 -2.14 -2.26
CA LEU A 292 -18.73 -3.05 -2.55
C LEU A 292 -19.02 -3.94 -1.34
N GLU A 293 -20.23 -4.49 -1.30
CA GLU A 293 -20.60 -5.50 -0.31
C GLU A 293 -20.03 -6.87 -0.70
N PRO A 294 -19.48 -7.66 0.25
CA PRO A 294 -18.78 -8.90 -0.09
C PRO A 294 -19.67 -10.07 -0.50
N VAL A 295 -20.94 -10.04 -0.11
CA VAL A 295 -21.93 -11.11 -0.33
C VAL A 295 -23.22 -10.43 -0.79
N ALA A 296 -23.90 -11.00 -1.77
CA ALA A 296 -25.22 -10.52 -2.17
C ALA A 296 -26.21 -10.69 -0.99
N MET A 297 -27.00 -9.64 -0.73
CA MET A 297 -28.15 -9.71 0.18
C MET A 297 -29.24 -10.65 -0.35
#